data_AF-A0A1X2HVV6-F1
#
_entry.id   AF-A0A1X2HVV6-F1
#
_cell.length_a   1.000
_cell.length_b   1.000
_cell.length_c   1.000
_cell.angle_alpha   90.00
_cell.angle_beta   90.00
_cell.angle_gamma   90.00
#
_symmetry.space_group_name_H-M   'P 1'
#
loop_
_entity.id
_entity.type
_entity.pdbx_description
1 polymer ?
#
loop_
_entity_poly.entity_id
_entity_poly.type
_entity_poly.pdbx_seq_one_letter_code
_entity_poly.pdbx_strand_id
1 'polypeptide(L)' 'MLNRPNRVLEHQRYFQAPSQTPLWLKGPRDKAYAFVVFSTIGVALTGALWGTVKMARGEK' A
#
# COMPACT_ATOMS: atom_id res chain seq x y z
N MET A 1 -25.42 -25.34 -0.92
CA MET A 1 -24.99 -24.11 -0.23
C MET A 1 -23.68 -24.41 0.49
N LEU A 2 -22.58 -23.74 0.14
CA LEU A 2 -21.28 -23.98 0.76
C LEU A 2 -21.24 -23.26 2.12
N ASN A 3 -21.16 -24.02 3.22
CA ASN A 3 -21.09 -23.44 4.56
C ASN A 3 -19.69 -22.82 4.77
N ARG A 4 -19.54 -21.52 4.45
CA ARG A 4 -18.31 -20.77 4.76
C ARG A 4 -18.42 -20.21 6.18
N PRO A 5 -17.41 -20.42 7.04
CA PRO A 5 -17.42 -19.82 8.38
C PRO A 5 -17.42 -18.30 8.27
N ASN A 6 -18.34 -17.64 8.97
CA ASN A 6 -18.39 -16.19 9.09
C ASN A 6 -17.31 -15.73 10.10
N ARG A 7 -16.28 -15.03 9.60
CA ARG A 7 -15.16 -14.51 10.41
C ARG A 7 -15.24 -13.01 10.67
N VAL A 8 -16.37 -12.36 10.38
CA VAL A 8 -16.51 -10.90 10.53
C VAL A 8 -16.22 -10.45 11.95
N LEU A 9 -16.74 -11.15 12.97
CA LEU A 9 -16.52 -10.79 14.39
C LEU A 9 -15.05 -10.89 14.79
N GLU A 10 -14.33 -11.88 14.25
CA GLU A 10 -12.88 -12.05 14.48
C GLU A 10 -12.10 -10.87 13.89
N HIS A 11 -12.39 -10.52 12.63
CA HIS A 11 -11.76 -9.38 11.97
C HIS A 11 -12.10 -8.05 12.65
N GLN A 12 -13.35 -7.85 13.10
CA GLN A 12 -13.75 -6.65 13.83
C GLN A 12 -12.95 -6.49 15.12
N ARG A 13 -12.84 -7.55 15.94
CA ARG A 13 -12.02 -7.52 17.16
C ARG A 13 -10.57 -7.19 16.86
N TYR A 14 -10.00 -7.82 15.83
CA TYR A 14 -8.61 -7.55 15.43
C TYR A 14 -8.39 -6.10 14.99
N PHE A 15 -9.19 -5.60 14.04
CA PHE A 15 -9.01 -4.26 13.48
C PHE A 15 -9.48 -3.14 14.43
N GLN A 16 -10.37 -3.41 15.37
CA GLN A 16 -10.84 -2.42 16.36
C GLN A 16 -10.05 -2.45 17.69
N ALA A 17 -9.22 -3.46 17.95
CA ALA A 17 -8.38 -3.48 19.15
C ALA A 17 -7.48 -2.23 19.23
N PRO A 18 -7.32 -1.60 20.42
CA PRO A 18 -6.44 -0.45 20.59
C PRO A 18 -5.03 -0.76 20.08
N SER A 19 -4.54 0.05 19.15
CA SER A 19 -3.21 -0.11 18.57
C SER A 19 -2.65 1.24 18.15
N GLN A 20 -1.33 1.39 18.25
CA GLN A 20 -0.60 2.53 17.69
C GLN A 20 -0.28 2.33 16.19
N THR A 21 -0.57 1.17 15.63
CA THR A 21 -0.38 0.90 14.20
C THR A 21 -1.49 1.58 13.39
N PRO A 22 -1.16 2.35 12.34
CA PRO A 22 -2.15 2.85 11.40
C PRO A 22 -3.01 1.73 10.81
N LEU A 23 -4.29 2.00 10.55
CA LEU A 23 -5.25 1.01 10.06
C LEU A 23 -4.77 0.32 8.77
N TRP A 24 -4.16 1.06 7.85
CA TRP A 24 -3.65 0.58 6.57
C TRP A 24 -2.36 -0.26 6.66
N LEU A 25 -1.80 -0.43 7.86
CA LEU A 25 -0.66 -1.32 8.14
C LEU A 25 -1.00 -2.41 9.16
N LYS A 26 -2.25 -2.46 9.62
CA LYS A 26 -2.63 -3.27 10.76
C LYS A 26 -2.70 -4.75 10.42
N GLY A 27 -3.11 -5.10 9.21
CA GLY A 27 -3.18 -6.48 8.75
C GLY A 27 -1.80 -7.13 8.58
N PRO A 28 -1.73 -8.47 8.71
CA PRO A 28 -0.47 -9.20 8.67
C PRO A 28 0.26 -9.11 7.31
N ARG A 29 -0.48 -8.84 6.22
CA ARG A 29 0.06 -8.69 4.86
C ARG A 29 0.12 -7.24 4.39
N ASP A 30 -0.46 -6.31 5.13
CA ASP A 30 -0.65 -4.92 4.69
C ASP A 30 0.70 -4.22 4.49
N LYS A 31 1.72 -4.58 5.28
CA LYS A 31 3.09 -4.09 5.09
C LYS A 31 3.66 -4.44 3.71
N ALA A 32 3.38 -5.65 3.20
CA ALA A 32 3.85 -6.07 1.89
C ALA A 32 3.12 -5.29 0.78
N TYR A 33 1.81 -5.10 0.92
CA TYR A 33 1.03 -4.28 -0.03
C TYR A 33 1.48 -2.83 -0.03
N ALA A 34 1.66 -2.23 1.15
CA ALA A 34 2.19 -0.89 1.30
C ALA A 34 3.56 -0.74 0.62
N PHE A 35 4.47 -1.67 0.87
CA PHE A 35 5.79 -1.67 0.23
C PHE A 35 5.68 -1.64 -1.30
N VAL A 36 4.90 -2.55 -1.90
CA VAL A 36 4.70 -2.60 -3.35
C VAL A 36 4.14 -1.28 -3.90
N VAL A 37 3.13 -0.72 -3.24
CA VAL A 37 2.52 0.56 -3.64
C VAL A 37 3.55 1.69 -3.59
N PHE A 38 4.24 1.88 -2.47
CA PHE A 38 5.21 2.96 -2.32
C PHE A 38 6.42 2.81 -3.23
N SER A 39 6.89 1.58 -3.46
CA SER A 39 7.96 1.32 -4.44
C SER A 39 7.53 1.69 -5.86
N THR A 40 6.31 1.32 -6.26
CA THR A 40 5.77 1.63 -7.59
C THR A 40 5.64 3.14 -7.78
N ILE A 41 5.07 3.84 -6.80
CA ILE A 41 4.94 5.30 -6.82
C ILE A 41 6.32 5.95 -6.85
N GLY A 42 7.27 5.48 -6.03
CA GLY A 42 8.64 6.01 -6.01
C GLY A 42 9.31 5.93 -7.38
N VAL A 43 9.28 4.76 -8.03
CA VAL A 43 9.84 4.57 -9.38
C VAL A 43 9.16 5.48 -10.40
N ALA A 44 7.83 5.56 -10.37
CA ALA A 44 7.08 6.40 -11.30
C ALA A 44 7.43 7.89 -11.15
N LEU A 45 7.49 8.38 -9.91
CA LEU A 45 7.85 9.77 -9.62
C LEU A 45 9.29 10.08 -10.01
N THR A 46 10.24 9.20 -9.70
CA THR A 46 11.65 9.37 -10.10
C THR A 46 11.79 9.39 -11.61
N GLY A 47 11.12 8.47 -12.33
CA GLY A 47 11.12 8.44 -13.79
C GLY A 47 10.51 9.69 -14.41
N ALA A 48 9.38 10.17 -13.89
CA ALA A 48 8.73 11.38 -14.34
C ALA A 48 9.60 12.62 -14.12
N LEU A 49 10.23 12.73 -12.95
CA LEU A 49 11.15 13.84 -12.65
C LEU A 49 12.37 13.81 -13.57
N TRP A 50 12.97 12.63 -13.75
CA TRP A 50 14.10 12.46 -14.66
C TRP A 50 13.76 12.83 -16.11
N GLY A 51 12.62 12.37 -16.61
CA GLY A 51 12.12 12.75 -17.94
C GLY A 51 11.90 14.26 -18.05
N THR A 52 11.33 14.89 -17.02
CA THR A 52 11.14 16.34 -16.97
C THR A 52 12.48 17.09 -17.03
N VAL A 53 13.49 16.63 -16.28
CA VAL A 53 14.83 17.23 -16.32
C VAL A 53 15.48 17.10 -17.70
N LYS A 54 15.36 15.94 -18.35
CA LYS A 54 15.84 15.77 -19.73
C LYS A 54 15.15 16.70 -20.72
N MET A 55 13.82 16.79 -20.66
CA MET A 55 13.04 17.71 -21.49
C MET A 55 13.46 19.16 -21.27
N ALA A 56 13.67 19.58 -20.02
CA ALA A 56 14.14 20.92 -19.69
C ALA A 56 15.57 21.20 -20.21
N ARG A 57 16.42 20.18 -20.33
CA ARG A 57 17.77 20.28 -20.92
C ARG A 57 17.78 20.16 -22.44
N GLY A 58 16.64 19.87 -23.08
CA GLY A 58 16.56 19.60 -24.52
C GLY A 58 17.15 18.25 -24.93
N GLU A 59 17.39 17.36 -23.98
CA GLU A 59 17.83 15.99 -24.22
C GLU A 59 16.61 15.13 -24.59
N LYS A 60 16.70 14.35 -25.68
CA LYS A 60 15.64 13.43 -26.13
C LYS A 60 15.65 12.13 -25.33
#